data_AF-A0A7X8Q2X4-F1
#
_entry.id   AF-A0A7X8Q2X4-F1
#
_cell.length_a   1.000
_cell.length_b   1.000
_cell.length_c   1.000
_cell.angle_alpha   90.00
_cell.angle_beta   90.00
_cell.angle_gamma   90.00
#
_symmetry.space_group_name_H-M   'P 1'
#
loop_
_entity.id
_entity.type
_entity.pdbx_description
1 polymer ?
#
loop_
_entity_poly.entity_id
_entity_poly.type
_entity_poly.pdbx_seq_one_letter_code
_entity_poly.pdbx_strand_id
1 'polypeptide(L)'
;PVNINLEAEGHFGKHIWFGVTAENQARADERIPILMQIPAAVRFVSVEPMLGPVDLLSNDYLGGCINCEVCLDNPKTCINRAQDRKIDWVICGGETGPGARPMHPDWVRSLRDQCKEAGVPFFFKSWGDWYPDGKGLYHAPSAIFGDTVVHKLGKKAAGRLLDGQEWNQYPERSGKC
;
A
#
# COMPACT_ATOMS: atom_id res chain seq x y z
N PRO A 1 4.51 2.31 -24.23
CA PRO A 1 5.63 2.20 -23.26
C PRO A 1 6.43 3.51 -23.19
N VAL A 2 6.38 4.20 -22.06
CA VAL A 2 7.28 5.34 -21.80
C VAL A 2 8.65 4.75 -21.46
N ASN A 3 9.62 4.96 -22.34
CA ASN A 3 11.01 4.58 -22.08
C ASN A 3 11.65 5.73 -21.29
N ILE A 4 11.75 5.59 -19.97
CA ILE A 4 12.52 6.53 -19.16
C ILE A 4 13.98 6.15 -19.35
N ASN A 5 14.71 6.94 -20.15
CA ASN A 5 16.12 6.73 -20.39
C ASN A 5 16.90 7.17 -19.12
N LEU A 6 17.18 6.22 -18.22
CA LEU A 6 17.85 6.44 -16.94
C LEU A 6 19.39 6.45 -17.06
N GLU A 7 19.94 6.50 -18.27
CA GLU A 7 21.39 6.53 -18.51
C GLU A 7 22.06 7.88 -18.13
N ALA A 8 21.32 8.83 -17.58
CA ALA A 8 21.94 9.97 -16.88
C ALA A 8 22.20 9.55 -15.43
N GLU A 9 23.48 9.47 -15.06
CA GLU A 9 24.06 9.05 -13.77
C GLU A 9 23.53 9.78 -12.52
N GLY A 10 22.24 9.68 -12.23
CA GLY A 10 21.58 10.26 -11.08
C GLY A 10 21.29 9.19 -10.04
N HIS A 11 22.27 8.80 -9.23
CA HIS A 11 21.97 8.07 -8.00
C HIS A 11 21.20 9.03 -7.07
N PHE A 12 19.88 8.83 -6.92
CA PHE A 12 19.11 9.57 -5.94
C PHE A 12 19.70 9.31 -4.55
N GLY A 13 19.93 10.38 -3.77
CA GLY A 13 20.47 10.23 -2.42
C GLY A 13 19.56 9.40 -1.53
N LYS A 14 20.14 8.71 -0.53
CA LYS A 14 19.44 7.84 0.45
C LYS A 14 18.31 8.49 1.27
N HIS A 15 18.11 9.80 1.09
CA HIS A 15 17.11 10.61 1.78
C HIS A 15 15.87 10.91 0.92
N ILE A 16 15.84 10.43 -0.32
CA ILE A 16 14.72 10.60 -1.25
C ILE A 16 13.97 9.29 -1.36
N TRP A 17 12.67 9.32 -1.07
CA TRP A 17 11.76 8.18 -1.17
C TRP A 17 10.81 8.42 -2.33
N PHE A 18 10.57 7.39 -3.13
CA PHE A 18 9.68 7.46 -4.28
C PHE A 18 8.42 6.66 -4.02
N GLY A 19 7.29 7.15 -4.51
CA GLY A 19 6.07 6.38 -4.41
C GLY A 19 5.01 6.80 -5.39
N VAL A 20 4.03 5.92 -5.55
CA VAL A 20 2.87 6.12 -6.40
C VAL A 20 1.61 5.92 -5.60
N THR A 21 0.54 6.56 -6.05
CA THR A 21 -0.81 6.24 -5.58
C THR A 21 -1.40 5.12 -6.43
N ALA A 22 -2.10 4.18 -5.80
CA ALA A 22 -2.84 3.11 -6.46
C ALA A 22 -4.24 3.00 -5.85
N GLU A 23 -5.21 3.74 -6.38
CA GLU A 23 -6.57 3.78 -5.83
C GLU A 23 -7.31 2.44 -5.99
N ASN A 24 -6.91 1.60 -6.93
CA ASN A 24 -7.44 0.27 -7.21
C ASN A 24 -6.41 -0.55 -8.00
N GLN A 25 -6.70 -1.84 -8.27
CA GLN A 25 -5.80 -2.74 -8.99
C GLN A 25 -5.32 -2.19 -10.32
N ALA A 26 -6.20 -1.62 -11.15
CA ALA A 26 -5.83 -1.10 -12.46
C ALA A 26 -4.76 0.02 -12.35
N ARG A 27 -4.85 0.87 -11.32
CA ARG A 27 -3.82 1.90 -11.06
C ARG A 27 -2.55 1.33 -10.47
N ALA A 28 -2.63 0.25 -9.68
CA ALA A 28 -1.47 -0.48 -9.20
C ALA A 28 -0.69 -1.06 -10.39
N ASP A 29 -1.36 -1.80 -11.26
CA ASP A 29 -0.77 -2.46 -12.43
C ASP A 29 -0.18 -1.46 -13.44
N GLU A 30 -0.77 -0.27 -13.56
CA GLU A 30 -0.26 0.80 -14.42
C GLU A 30 1.01 1.45 -13.84
N ARG A 31 1.03 1.76 -12.53
CA ARG A 31 2.00 2.70 -11.94
C ARG A 31 3.15 2.01 -11.21
N ILE A 32 2.90 0.88 -10.55
CA ILE A 32 3.92 0.16 -9.80
C ILE A 32 5.06 -0.29 -10.72
N PRO A 33 4.82 -0.88 -11.91
CA PRO A 33 5.91 -1.28 -12.81
C PRO A 33 6.84 -0.13 -13.23
N ILE A 34 6.34 1.11 -13.29
CA ILE A 34 7.14 2.31 -13.57
C ILE A 34 8.00 2.66 -12.34
N LEU A 35 7.41 2.65 -11.14
CA LEU A 35 8.14 2.86 -9.88
C LEU A 35 9.27 1.83 -9.71
N MET A 36 9.05 0.59 -10.12
CA MET A 36 10.05 -0.50 -10.06
C MET A 36 11.25 -0.31 -11.00
N GLN A 37 11.20 0.65 -11.93
CA GLN A 37 12.33 1.01 -12.80
C GLN A 37 13.22 2.10 -12.20
N ILE A 38 12.72 2.84 -11.21
CA ILE A 38 13.46 3.95 -10.59
C ILE A 38 14.42 3.38 -9.53
N PRO A 39 15.72 3.70 -9.57
CA PRO A 39 16.67 3.33 -8.51
C PRO A 39 16.39 4.18 -7.27
N ALA A 40 15.67 3.61 -6.29
CA ALA A 40 15.22 4.32 -5.09
C ALA A 40 15.68 3.59 -3.83
N ALA A 41 16.05 4.36 -2.80
CA ALA A 41 16.39 3.81 -1.50
C ALA A 41 15.16 3.24 -0.76
N VAL A 42 13.98 3.83 -1.01
CA VAL A 42 12.67 3.37 -0.53
C VAL A 42 11.65 3.61 -1.63
N ARG A 43 10.87 2.57 -1.95
CA ARG A 43 9.68 2.64 -2.80
C ARG A 43 8.44 2.43 -1.93
N PHE A 44 7.48 3.35 -1.99
CA PHE A 44 6.21 3.19 -1.30
C PHE A 44 5.02 3.21 -2.26
N VAL A 45 3.97 2.47 -1.91
CA VAL A 45 2.68 2.55 -2.59
C VAL A 45 1.66 3.08 -1.62
N SER A 46 0.96 4.14 -2.02
CA SER A 46 -0.18 4.67 -1.29
C SER A 46 -1.48 4.20 -1.94
N VAL A 47 -2.17 3.27 -1.30
CA VAL A 47 -3.50 2.82 -1.72
C VAL A 47 -4.52 3.80 -1.16
N GLU A 48 -4.51 5.03 -1.71
CA GLU A 48 -5.25 6.19 -1.17
C GLU A 48 -5.78 7.16 -2.25
N PRO A 49 -7.09 7.49 -2.24
CA PRO A 49 -8.12 6.77 -1.52
C PRO A 49 -8.20 5.32 -2.05
N MET A 50 -8.39 4.34 -1.18
CA MET A 50 -8.68 2.98 -1.64
C MET A 50 -10.12 2.90 -2.15
N LEU A 51 -10.26 2.76 -3.47
CA LEU A 51 -11.53 2.74 -4.20
C LEU A 51 -11.86 1.35 -4.76
N GLY A 52 -11.00 0.36 -4.51
CA GLY A 52 -11.19 -1.03 -4.86
C GLY A 52 -10.15 -1.91 -4.17
N PRO A 53 -10.33 -3.25 -4.19
CA PRO A 53 -9.31 -4.16 -3.70
C PRO A 53 -8.01 -4.01 -4.49
N VAL A 54 -6.88 -4.26 -3.82
CA VAL A 54 -5.55 -4.28 -4.41
C VAL A 54 -4.81 -5.51 -3.89
N ASP A 55 -4.31 -6.30 -4.82
CA ASP A 55 -3.39 -7.40 -4.60
C ASP A 55 -1.99 -7.00 -5.06
N LEU A 56 -1.08 -6.91 -4.09
CA LEU A 56 0.34 -6.63 -4.28
C LEU A 56 1.20 -7.88 -4.06
N LEU A 57 0.66 -8.89 -3.37
CA LEU A 57 1.40 -10.10 -3.02
C LEU A 57 1.44 -11.05 -4.21
N SER A 58 0.31 -11.35 -4.83
CA SER A 58 0.24 -12.32 -5.95
C SER A 58 0.88 -11.80 -7.24
N ASN A 59 1.02 -10.47 -7.36
CA ASN A 59 1.77 -9.81 -8.43
C ASN A 59 3.26 -9.65 -8.09
N ASP A 60 3.70 -10.25 -6.98
CA ASP A 60 5.06 -10.25 -6.46
C ASP A 60 5.67 -8.85 -6.27
N TYR A 61 4.85 -7.82 -6.08
CA TYR A 61 5.35 -6.46 -5.79
C TYR A 61 5.93 -6.35 -4.38
N LEU A 62 5.49 -7.21 -3.45
CA LEU A 62 5.97 -7.24 -2.06
C LEU A 62 7.13 -8.23 -1.83
N GLY A 63 7.36 -9.18 -2.73
CA GLY A 63 8.33 -10.28 -2.59
C GLY A 63 9.50 -10.18 -3.58
N GLY A 64 10.71 -10.55 -3.13
CA GLY A 64 11.89 -10.61 -3.99
C GLY A 64 11.94 -11.88 -4.84
N CYS A 65 12.35 -11.72 -6.11
CA CYS A 65 12.53 -12.71 -7.19
C CYS A 65 11.24 -13.34 -7.76
N ILE A 66 10.60 -12.63 -8.69
CA ILE A 66 9.64 -13.22 -9.64
C ILE A 66 10.40 -14.13 -10.60
N ASN A 67 10.07 -15.43 -10.64
CA ASN A 67 10.62 -16.43 -11.57
C ASN A 67 12.14 -16.68 -11.49
N CYS A 68 12.74 -16.69 -10.29
CA CYS A 68 14.13 -17.14 -10.14
C CYS A 68 14.16 -18.59 -9.67
N GLU A 69 14.43 -19.54 -10.58
CA GLU A 69 14.61 -20.97 -10.25
C GLU A 69 15.66 -21.18 -9.14
N VAL A 70 16.64 -20.28 -9.04
CA VAL A 70 17.72 -20.30 -8.03
C VAL A 70 17.21 -19.97 -6.61
N CYS A 71 16.12 -19.22 -6.46
CA CYS A 71 15.59 -18.78 -5.16
C CYS A 71 14.68 -19.81 -4.48
N LEU A 72 14.21 -20.82 -5.21
CA LEU A 72 13.31 -21.84 -4.68
C LEU A 72 14.00 -22.76 -3.65
N ASP A 73 15.32 -22.96 -3.78
CA ASP A 73 16.09 -23.85 -2.89
C ASP A 73 16.88 -23.10 -1.80
N ASN A 74 17.33 -21.86 -2.04
CA ASN A 74 18.03 -21.05 -1.04
C ASN A 74 17.98 -19.53 -1.36
N PRO A 75 17.27 -18.72 -0.56
CA PRO A 75 17.16 -17.27 -0.79
C PRO A 75 18.50 -16.51 -0.76
N LYS A 76 19.56 -17.08 -0.17
CA LYS A 76 20.89 -16.44 -0.03
C LYS A 76 21.81 -16.62 -1.25
N THR A 77 21.46 -17.47 -2.22
CA THR A 77 22.32 -17.78 -3.38
C THR A 77 21.96 -17.01 -4.65
N CYS A 78 20.98 -16.11 -4.62
CA CYS A 78 20.64 -15.30 -5.79
C CYS A 78 21.76 -14.30 -6.13
N ILE A 79 22.44 -14.53 -7.25
CA ILE A 79 23.46 -13.63 -7.83
C ILE A 79 22.86 -12.28 -8.28
N ASN A 80 21.57 -12.23 -8.59
CA ASN A 80 20.81 -11.02 -8.87
C ASN A 80 19.98 -10.62 -7.66
N ARG A 81 20.60 -10.21 -6.54
CA ARG A 81 19.90 -9.75 -5.32
C ARG A 81 18.58 -9.05 -5.66
N ALA A 82 17.45 -9.71 -5.49
CA ALA A 82 16.13 -9.10 -5.61
C ALA A 82 15.82 -8.10 -4.49
N GLN A 83 16.85 -7.61 -3.81
CA GLN A 83 16.76 -6.54 -2.83
C GLN A 83 16.41 -5.19 -3.49
N ASP A 84 16.63 -5.02 -4.80
CA ASP A 84 16.49 -3.71 -5.42
C ASP A 84 15.16 -3.47 -6.15
N ARG A 85 14.24 -4.45 -6.17
CA ARG A 85 12.95 -4.33 -6.87
C ARG A 85 11.78 -4.91 -6.09
N LYS A 86 11.58 -4.47 -4.85
CA LYS A 86 10.30 -4.62 -4.14
C LYS A 86 9.74 -3.27 -3.68
N ILE A 87 8.47 -3.26 -3.29
CA ILE A 87 7.89 -2.18 -2.51
C ILE A 87 8.34 -2.32 -1.05
N ASP A 88 8.80 -1.23 -0.48
CA ASP A 88 9.35 -1.16 0.87
C ASP A 88 8.32 -0.68 1.90
N TRP A 89 7.22 -0.07 1.46
CA TRP A 89 6.19 0.46 2.33
C TRP A 89 4.83 0.53 1.65
N VAL A 90 3.78 0.13 2.36
CA VAL A 90 2.40 0.27 1.88
C VAL A 90 1.61 1.15 2.83
N ILE A 91 0.96 2.16 2.26
CA ILE A 91 0.06 3.07 2.96
C ILE A 91 -1.37 2.78 2.48
N CYS A 92 -2.34 2.81 3.39
CA CYS A 92 -3.75 2.63 3.07
C CYS A 92 -4.62 3.67 3.78
N GLY A 93 -5.64 4.16 3.08
CA GLY A 93 -6.61 5.08 3.66
C GLY A 93 -7.75 5.47 2.73
N GLY A 94 -8.84 5.91 3.35
CA GLY A 94 -10.07 6.32 2.68
C GLY A 94 -10.10 7.79 2.26
N GLU A 95 -11.12 8.13 1.47
CA GLU A 95 -11.32 9.46 0.93
C GLU A 95 -11.89 10.43 1.97
N THR A 96 -11.54 11.71 1.88
CA THR A 96 -12.04 12.79 2.77
C THR A 96 -12.65 13.90 1.92
N GLY A 97 -13.74 14.51 2.39
CA GLY A 97 -14.35 15.69 1.77
C GLY A 97 -15.81 15.46 1.35
N PRO A 98 -16.46 16.49 0.76
CA PRO A 98 -17.89 16.47 0.47
C PRO A 98 -18.34 15.25 -0.35
N GLY A 99 -17.53 14.86 -1.33
CA GLY A 99 -17.76 13.72 -2.23
C GLY A 99 -17.05 12.41 -1.83
N ALA A 100 -16.56 12.29 -0.59
CA ALA A 100 -15.84 11.10 -0.14
C ALA A 100 -16.65 9.83 -0.37
N ARG A 101 -16.02 8.81 -0.96
CA ARG A 101 -16.56 7.46 -1.14
C ARG A 101 -16.16 6.54 0.03
N PRO A 102 -17.01 5.57 0.38
CA PRO A 102 -16.68 4.56 1.38
C PRO A 102 -15.61 3.58 0.87
N MET A 103 -14.88 2.99 1.82
CA MET A 103 -13.86 1.96 1.60
C MET A 103 -14.28 0.70 2.36
N HIS A 104 -14.19 -0.46 1.71
CA HIS A 104 -14.61 -1.72 2.32
C HIS A 104 -13.58 -2.16 3.38
N PRO A 105 -13.99 -2.60 4.59
CA PRO A 105 -13.05 -3.02 5.62
C PRO A 105 -12.20 -4.22 5.20
N ASP A 106 -12.76 -5.17 4.46
CA ASP A 106 -12.03 -6.38 4.03
C ASP A 106 -10.94 -6.09 3.01
N TRP A 107 -11.07 -5.01 2.22
CA TRP A 107 -10.01 -4.59 1.32
C TRP A 107 -8.78 -4.14 2.11
N VAL A 108 -8.99 -3.37 3.19
CA VAL A 108 -7.93 -2.90 4.08
C VAL A 108 -7.28 -4.08 4.82
N ARG A 109 -8.08 -5.03 5.32
CA ARG A 109 -7.58 -6.22 6.00
C ARG A 109 -6.74 -7.10 5.08
N SER A 110 -7.22 -7.35 3.86
CA SER A 110 -6.47 -8.10 2.85
C SER A 110 -5.13 -7.43 2.55
N LEU A 111 -5.12 -6.11 2.29
CA LEU A 111 -3.88 -5.38 2.00
C LEU A 111 -2.89 -5.43 3.17
N ARG A 112 -3.37 -5.27 4.40
CA ARG A 112 -2.58 -5.42 5.62
C ARG A 112 -1.98 -6.83 5.73
N ASP A 113 -2.78 -7.86 5.50
CA ASP A 113 -2.35 -9.25 5.65
C ASP A 113 -1.32 -9.63 4.60
N GLN A 114 -1.48 -9.16 3.35
CA GLN A 114 -0.46 -9.25 2.30
C GLN A 114 0.87 -8.63 2.74
N CYS A 115 0.83 -7.43 3.34
CA CYS A 115 2.04 -6.75 3.83
C CYS A 115 2.70 -7.51 4.99
N LYS A 116 1.89 -7.99 5.93
CA LYS A 116 2.36 -8.81 7.05
C LYS A 116 3.02 -10.10 6.58
N GLU A 117 2.43 -10.77 5.60
CA GLU A 117 2.96 -11.99 4.99
C GLU A 117 4.31 -11.74 4.31
N ALA A 118 4.43 -10.65 3.56
CA ALA A 118 5.68 -10.29 2.88
C ALA A 118 6.74 -9.64 3.79
N GLY A 119 6.43 -9.37 5.06
CA GLY A 119 7.29 -8.60 5.96
C GLY A 119 7.53 -7.16 5.48
N VAL A 120 6.55 -6.57 4.78
CA VAL A 120 6.58 -5.18 4.33
C VAL A 120 5.82 -4.30 5.33
N PRO A 121 6.40 -3.19 5.80
CA PRO A 121 5.70 -2.23 6.66
C PRO A 121 4.36 -1.78 6.09
N PHE A 122 3.32 -1.81 6.92
CA PHE A 122 1.97 -1.33 6.61
C PHE A 122 1.59 -0.15 7.49
N PHE A 123 1.11 0.92 6.86
CA PHE A 123 0.60 2.11 7.52
C PHE A 123 -0.86 2.36 7.16
N PHE A 124 -1.74 2.26 8.15
CA PHE A 124 -3.14 2.67 7.98
C PHE A 124 -3.31 4.12 8.40
N LYS A 125 -3.56 4.99 7.43
CA LYS A 125 -3.67 6.44 7.65
C LYS A 125 -4.99 6.79 8.32
N SER A 126 -6.10 6.37 7.72
CA SER A 126 -7.45 6.65 8.22
C SER A 126 -8.52 5.98 7.39
N TRP A 127 -9.72 5.86 7.96
CA TRP A 127 -10.93 5.49 7.23
C TRP A 127 -11.44 6.56 6.24
N GLY A 128 -10.90 7.77 6.28
CA GLY A 128 -11.49 8.91 5.57
C GLY A 128 -12.79 9.35 6.26
N ASP A 129 -13.80 9.77 5.51
CA ASP A 129 -15.06 10.27 6.09
C ASP A 129 -16.06 9.16 6.45
N TRP A 130 -15.87 7.95 5.94
CA TRP A 130 -16.78 6.82 6.12
C TRP A 130 -16.18 5.76 7.04
N TYR A 131 -16.95 5.27 8.01
CA TYR A 131 -16.52 4.24 8.94
C TYR A 131 -17.45 3.02 8.85
N PRO A 132 -16.93 1.78 8.76
CA PRO A 132 -17.73 0.56 8.85
C PRO A 132 -18.51 0.50 10.17
N ASP A 133 -19.71 -0.06 10.18
CA ASP A 133 -20.55 -0.08 11.38
C ASP A 133 -19.83 -0.60 12.63
N GLY A 134 -20.20 -0.06 13.81
CA GLY A 134 -19.57 -0.45 15.08
C GLY A 134 -19.22 0.69 16.06
N LYS A 135 -19.54 1.95 15.75
CA LYS A 135 -19.43 3.07 16.71
C LYS A 135 -20.72 3.43 17.44
N GLY A 136 -21.84 2.77 17.13
CA GLY A 136 -23.14 3.08 17.73
C GLY A 136 -23.66 4.48 17.38
N LEU A 137 -23.22 5.06 16.26
CA LEU A 137 -23.59 6.41 15.82
C LEU A 137 -24.78 6.36 14.86
N TYR A 138 -25.92 5.84 15.34
CA TYR A 138 -27.13 5.60 14.54
C TYR A 138 -27.80 6.86 13.96
N HIS A 139 -27.27 8.05 14.22
CA HIS A 139 -27.80 9.33 13.73
C HIS A 139 -26.98 9.92 12.59
N ALA A 140 -25.85 9.29 12.23
CA ALA A 140 -25.08 9.69 11.06
C ALA A 140 -25.73 9.15 9.77
N PRO A 141 -25.55 9.82 8.62
CA PRO A 141 -25.93 9.25 7.33
C PRO A 141 -25.24 7.90 7.11
N SER A 142 -26.01 6.90 6.71
CA SER A 142 -25.51 5.54 6.45
C SER A 142 -25.80 5.08 5.03
N ALA A 143 -25.02 4.12 4.58
CA ALA A 143 -25.21 3.44 3.30
C ALA A 143 -24.79 1.97 3.42
N ILE A 144 -25.28 1.14 2.51
CA ILE A 144 -24.76 -0.22 2.31
C ILE A 144 -23.70 -0.14 1.22
N PHE A 145 -22.49 -0.62 1.50
CA PHE A 145 -21.38 -0.69 0.56
C PHE A 145 -20.85 -2.12 0.50
N GLY A 146 -21.11 -2.81 -0.61
CA GLY A 146 -20.92 -4.25 -0.67
C GLY A 146 -21.92 -4.94 0.26
N ASP A 147 -21.40 -5.68 1.24
CA ASP A 147 -22.16 -6.34 2.30
C ASP A 147 -22.11 -5.59 3.65
N THR A 148 -21.42 -4.46 3.69
CA THR A 148 -21.11 -3.74 4.93
C THR A 148 -21.94 -2.46 5.05
N VAL A 149 -22.50 -2.22 6.23
CA VAL A 149 -23.10 -0.91 6.57
C VAL A 149 -21.96 0.07 6.92
N VAL A 150 -21.99 1.25 6.31
CA VAL A 150 -21.01 2.32 6.53
C VAL A 150 -21.71 3.61 6.95
N HIS A 151 -21.06 4.41 7.80
CA HIS A 151 -21.57 5.69 8.29
C HIS A 151 -20.65 6.85 7.92
N LYS A 152 -21.21 7.96 7.44
CA LYS A 152 -20.46 9.18 7.12
C LYS A 152 -20.27 10.02 8.38
N LEU A 153 -19.18 9.74 9.10
CA LEU A 153 -18.84 10.38 10.37
C LEU A 153 -17.96 11.62 10.21
N GLY A 154 -17.27 11.72 9.06
CA GLY A 154 -16.20 12.68 8.84
C GLY A 154 -14.86 12.21 9.43
N LYS A 155 -13.75 12.60 8.80
CA LYS A 155 -12.39 12.13 9.08
C LYS A 155 -12.02 12.03 10.56
N LYS A 156 -12.32 13.09 11.35
CA LYS A 156 -11.96 13.13 12.77
C LYS A 156 -12.66 12.03 13.56
N ALA A 157 -13.94 11.80 13.30
CA ALA A 157 -14.75 10.84 14.03
C ALA A 157 -14.56 9.41 13.51
N ALA A 158 -14.36 9.21 12.20
CA ALA A 158 -14.03 7.91 11.62
C ALA A 158 -12.67 7.40 12.17
N GLY A 159 -11.67 8.27 12.20
CA GLY A 159 -10.38 7.99 12.81
C GLY A 159 -9.55 6.97 12.03
N ARG A 160 -8.66 6.27 12.74
CA ARG A 160 -7.60 5.44 12.14
C ARG A 160 -7.36 4.09 12.82
N LEU A 161 -8.33 3.62 13.60
CA LEU A 161 -8.26 2.29 14.20
C LEU A 161 -8.78 1.27 13.19
N LEU A 162 -7.95 0.30 12.82
CA LEU A 162 -8.34 -0.87 12.05
C LEU A 162 -8.32 -2.07 13.00
N ASP A 163 -9.49 -2.69 13.19
CA ASP A 163 -9.71 -3.78 14.14
C ASP A 163 -9.27 -3.41 15.57
N GLY A 164 -9.57 -2.17 15.99
CA GLY A 164 -9.32 -1.69 17.35
C GLY A 164 -7.91 -1.18 17.65
N GLN A 165 -6.98 -1.23 16.67
CA GLN A 165 -5.60 -0.76 16.87
C GLN A 165 -5.10 0.14 15.75
N GLU A 166 -4.03 0.89 16.02
CA GLU A 166 -3.31 1.67 15.03
C GLU A 166 -2.26 0.82 14.30
N TRP A 167 -2.09 1.08 13.00
CA TRP A 167 -1.06 0.46 12.18
C TRP A 167 -0.14 1.54 11.65
N ASN A 168 0.99 1.75 12.33
CA ASN A 168 1.90 2.88 12.12
C ASN A 168 3.31 2.45 11.70
N GLN A 169 3.44 1.33 10.96
CA GLN A 169 4.75 0.80 10.61
C GLN A 169 5.42 1.68 9.56
N TYR A 170 6.75 1.78 9.63
CA TYR A 170 7.60 2.49 8.68
C TYR A 170 8.77 1.60 8.25
N PRO A 171 9.35 1.82 7.06
CA PRO A 171 10.61 1.19 6.68
C PRO A 171 11.71 1.55 7.67
N GLU A 172 12.47 0.55 8.08
CA GLU A 172 13.73 0.80 8.77
C GLU A 172 14.66 1.54 7.81
N ARG A 173 15.35 2.58 8.29
CA ARG A 173 16.43 3.19 7.51
C ARG A 173 17.50 2.14 7.36
N SER A 174 17.64 1.55 6.18
CA SER A 174 18.75 0.65 5.91
C SER A 174 20.05 1.46 6.07
N GLY A 175 20.67 1.36 7.24
CA GLY A 175 22.04 1.76 7.48
C GLY A 175 22.93 0.80 6.72
N LYS A 176 23.03 0.97 5.40
CA LYS A 176 24.17 0.43 4.66
C LYS A 176 25.36 1.32 5.03
N CYS A 177 26.04 0.94 6.12
CA CYS A 177 27.42 1.34 6.39
C CYS A 177 28.33 0.71 5.34
#